data_AF-A0A838FKK8-F1
#
_entry.id   AF-A0A838FKK8-F1
#
_cell.length_a   1.000
_cell.length_b   1.000
_cell.length_c   1.000
_cell.angle_alpha   90.00
_cell.angle_beta   90.00
_cell.angle_gamma   90.00
#
_symmetry.space_group_name_H-M   'P 1'
#
loop_
_entity.id
_entity.type
_entity.pdbx_description
1 polymer ?
#
loop_
_entity_poly.entity_id
_entity_poly.type
_entity_poly.pdbx_seq_one_letter_code
_entity_poly.pdbx_strand_id
1 'polypeptide(L)'
;MEGLGEKFRKAREARNLTLEEAARMTKIRPAKLREIEAEDFSQFPSLAYAKGFLLIYGKFLNVDVSPYLEAFETSEQMTVDGYSYLQDNPAPAPRRTEVVRRPTESGKRSSLLPMVVGLVILFGGFALVRFLMDIQRI
;
A
#
# COMPACT_ATOMS: atom_id res chain seq x y z
N MET A 1 3.93 -1.65 37.81
CA MET A 1 4.33 -1.94 36.41
C MET A 1 3.31 -1.27 35.51
N GLU A 2 3.76 -0.54 34.49
CA GLU A 2 2.86 0.02 33.48
C GLU A 2 2.39 -1.09 32.54
N GLY A 3 1.07 -1.22 32.36
CA GLY A 3 0.46 -2.18 31.44
C GLY A 3 0.78 -1.87 29.97
N LEU A 4 0.65 -2.87 29.12
CA LEU A 4 0.85 -2.74 27.67
C LEU A 4 -0.17 -1.78 27.05
N GLY A 5 -1.43 -1.83 27.48
CA GLY A 5 -2.48 -0.95 26.97
C GLY A 5 -2.18 0.53 27.22
N GLU A 6 -1.65 0.85 28.40
CA GLU A 6 -1.24 2.22 28.75
C GLU A 6 -0.02 2.67 27.94
N LYS A 7 0.96 1.77 27.70
CA LYS A 7 2.10 2.05 26.80
C LYS A 7 1.64 2.39 25.40
N PHE A 8 0.67 1.66 24.86
CA PHE A 8 0.08 1.97 23.55
C PHE A 8 -0.60 3.32 23.52
N ARG A 9 -1.44 3.60 24.51
CA ARG A 9 -2.14 4.88 24.62
C ARG A 9 -1.17 6.05 24.61
N LYS A 10 -0.14 6.00 25.47
CA LYS A 10 0.89 7.03 25.54
C LYS A 10 1.69 7.16 24.25
N ALA A 11 2.07 6.05 23.61
CA ALA A 11 2.79 6.09 22.35
C ALA A 11 1.95 6.69 21.21
N ARG A 12 0.64 6.44 21.19
CA ARG A 12 -0.31 7.06 20.26
C ARG A 12 -0.42 8.56 20.51
N GLU A 13 -0.62 8.96 21.76
CA GLU A 13 -0.81 10.35 22.17
C GLU A 13 0.46 11.18 21.99
N ALA A 14 1.64 10.60 22.24
CA ALA A 14 2.94 11.23 21.97
C ALA A 14 3.16 11.56 20.49
N ARG A 15 2.43 10.89 19.59
CA ARG A 15 2.42 11.16 18.15
C ARG A 15 1.26 12.07 17.72
N ASN A 16 0.49 12.61 18.67
CA ASN A 16 -0.70 13.42 18.43
C ASN A 16 -1.76 12.73 17.56
N LEU A 17 -1.89 11.41 17.68
CA LEU A 17 -2.86 10.63 16.91
C LEU A 17 -4.13 10.40 17.73
N THR A 18 -5.27 10.66 17.10
CA THR A 18 -6.56 10.16 17.60
C THR A 18 -6.66 8.64 17.41
N LEU A 19 -7.55 8.01 18.16
CA LEU A 19 -7.78 6.57 18.03
C LEU A 19 -8.37 6.21 16.66
N GLU A 20 -9.18 7.10 16.09
CA GLU A 20 -9.74 7.01 14.75
C GLU A 20 -8.66 7.15 13.65
N GLU A 21 -7.66 8.01 13.84
CA GLU A 21 -6.52 8.11 12.92
C GLU A 21 -5.65 6.87 12.95
N ALA A 22 -5.28 6.42 14.15
CA ALA A 22 -4.54 5.17 14.33
C ALA A 22 -5.28 3.99 13.68
N ALA A 23 -6.60 3.91 13.86
CA ALA A 23 -7.46 2.92 13.21
C ALA A 23 -7.40 3.01 11.67
N ARG A 24 -7.51 4.21 11.10
CA ARG A 24 -7.42 4.41 9.64
C ARG A 24 -6.06 4.01 9.06
N MET A 25 -4.97 4.26 9.79
CA MET A 25 -3.61 3.97 9.35
C MET A 25 -3.26 2.49 9.46
N THR A 26 -3.67 1.85 10.56
CA THR A 26 -3.43 0.42 10.82
C THR A 26 -4.43 -0.51 10.15
N LYS A 27 -5.56 0.03 9.67
CA LYS A 27 -6.72 -0.73 9.17
C LYS A 27 -7.39 -1.61 10.23
N ILE A 28 -7.13 -1.33 11.50
CA ILE A 28 -7.81 -1.96 12.64
C ILE A 28 -9.02 -1.12 13.00
N ARG A 29 -10.15 -1.75 13.32
CA ARG A 29 -11.36 -1.02 13.73
C ARG A 29 -11.09 -0.22 15.02
N PRO A 30 -11.62 1.01 15.18
CA PRO A 30 -11.45 1.80 16.40
C PRO A 30 -11.83 1.04 17.67
N ALA A 31 -12.92 0.27 17.65
CA ALA A 31 -13.33 -0.55 18.79
C ALA A 31 -12.22 -1.51 19.27
N LYS A 32 -11.54 -2.20 18.33
CA LYS A 32 -10.48 -3.16 18.65
C LYS A 32 -9.23 -2.46 19.21
N LEU A 33 -8.87 -1.28 18.69
CA LEU A 33 -7.77 -0.49 19.27
C LEU A 33 -8.08 -0.02 20.69
N ARG A 34 -9.34 0.37 20.96
CA ARG A 34 -9.79 0.77 22.30
C ARG A 34 -9.71 -0.39 23.28
N GLU A 35 -10.16 -1.57 22.89
CA GLU A 35 -10.06 -2.79 23.70
C GLU A 35 -8.60 -3.14 24.00
N ILE A 36 -7.69 -3.01 23.02
CA ILE A 36 -6.23 -3.18 23.23
C ILE A 36 -5.67 -2.15 24.22
N GLU A 37 -5.99 -0.86 24.06
CA GLU A 37 -5.54 0.20 24.99
C GLU A 37 -6.18 0.09 26.39
N ALA A 38 -7.25 -0.69 26.53
CA ALA A 38 -7.90 -1.01 27.80
C ALA A 38 -7.46 -2.38 28.37
N GLU A 39 -6.62 -3.12 27.64
CA GLU A 39 -6.21 -4.50 27.96
C GLU A 39 -7.41 -5.47 28.13
N ASP A 40 -8.54 -5.15 27.49
CA ASP A 40 -9.74 -5.98 27.52
C ASP A 40 -9.76 -6.95 26.32
N PHE A 41 -9.11 -8.10 26.49
CA PHE A 41 -9.05 -9.13 25.46
C PHE A 41 -10.29 -10.03 25.42
N SER A 42 -11.24 -9.87 26.34
CA SER A 42 -12.46 -10.70 26.41
C SER A 42 -13.38 -10.52 25.20
N GLN A 43 -13.29 -9.37 24.54
CA GLN A 43 -14.07 -9.00 23.37
C GLN A 43 -13.46 -9.50 22.05
N PHE A 44 -12.31 -10.16 22.09
CA PHE A 44 -11.68 -10.74 20.91
C PHE A 44 -12.22 -12.16 20.69
N PRO A 45 -12.56 -12.53 19.43
CA PRO A 45 -12.97 -13.89 19.09
C PRO A 45 -11.95 -14.97 19.47
N SER A 46 -10.66 -14.62 19.47
CA SER A 46 -9.58 -15.50 19.92
C SER A 46 -8.34 -14.72 20.35
N LEU A 47 -7.51 -15.34 21.19
CA LEU A 47 -6.22 -14.78 21.60
C LEU A 47 -5.22 -14.68 20.43
N ALA A 48 -5.28 -15.60 19.46
CA ALA A 48 -4.48 -15.51 18.24
C ALA A 48 -4.83 -14.25 17.43
N TYR A 49 -6.11 -13.88 17.39
CA TYR A 49 -6.57 -12.66 16.73
C TYR A 49 -6.07 -11.40 17.45
N ALA A 50 -6.14 -11.38 18.79
CA ALA A 50 -5.55 -10.31 19.60
C ALA A 50 -4.03 -10.17 19.36
N LYS A 51 -3.29 -11.29 19.35
CA LYS A 51 -1.84 -11.33 19.05
C LYS A 51 -1.51 -10.67 17.72
N GLY A 52 -2.28 -10.95 16.66
CA GLY A 52 -2.10 -10.32 15.35
C GLY A 52 -2.20 -8.79 15.40
N PHE A 53 -3.19 -8.26 16.10
CA PHE A 53 -3.35 -6.81 16.23
C PHE A 53 -2.33 -6.15 17.16
N LEU A 54 -1.90 -6.83 18.22
CA LEU A 54 -0.81 -6.37 19.06
C LEU A 54 0.48 -6.18 18.25
N LEU A 55 0.80 -7.12 17.35
CA LEU A 55 1.95 -7.00 16.45
C LEU A 55 1.82 -5.81 15.48
N ILE A 56 0.65 -5.64 14.86
CA ILE A 56 0.41 -4.53 13.92
C ILE A 56 0.52 -3.19 14.64
N TYR A 57 -0.12 -3.06 15.80
CA TYR A 57 -0.16 -1.79 16.54
C TYR A 57 1.17 -1.48 17.24
N GLY A 58 1.84 -2.50 17.79
CA GLY A 58 3.23 -2.48 18.25
C GLY A 58 4.18 -1.91 17.21
N LYS A 59 4.19 -2.51 16.03
CA LYS A 59 5.00 -2.04 14.91
C LYS A 59 4.66 -0.60 14.50
N PHE A 60 3.36 -0.27 14.43
CA PHE A 60 2.92 1.07 14.06
C PHE A 60 3.42 2.13 15.06
N LEU A 61 3.29 1.87 16.37
CA LEU A 61 3.67 2.80 17.44
C LEU A 61 5.12 2.68 17.90
N ASN A 62 5.90 1.76 17.32
CA ASN A 62 7.26 1.43 17.74
C ASN A 62 7.32 1.01 19.23
N VAL A 63 6.34 0.23 19.66
CA VAL A 63 6.25 -0.37 20.99
C VAL A 63 6.63 -1.85 20.87
N ASP A 64 7.61 -2.28 21.63
CA ASP A 64 7.99 -3.70 21.68
C ASP A 64 6.94 -4.49 22.48
N VAL A 65 6.30 -5.41 21.78
CA VAL A 65 5.26 -6.29 22.32
C VAL A 65 5.78 -7.66 22.70
N SER A 66 7.01 -8.01 22.32
CA SER A 66 7.58 -9.36 22.48
C SER A 66 7.45 -9.91 23.91
N PRO A 67 7.71 -9.12 24.98
CA PRO A 67 7.56 -9.59 26.36
C PRO A 67 6.13 -9.96 26.77
N TYR A 68 5.13 -9.49 26.03
CA TYR A 68 3.72 -9.71 26.32
C TYR A 68 3.14 -10.82 25.45
N LEU A 69 3.85 -11.25 24.40
CA LEU A 69 3.37 -12.29 23.49
C LEU A 69 3.40 -13.68 24.11
N GLU A 70 4.29 -13.93 25.08
CA GLU A 70 4.39 -15.21 25.81
C GLU A 70 3.06 -15.61 26.46
N ALA A 71 2.30 -14.62 26.96
CA ALA A 71 0.96 -14.84 27.51
C ALA A 71 -0.06 -15.35 26.47
N PHE A 72 0.21 -15.14 25.19
CA PHE A 72 -0.63 -15.59 24.06
C PHE A 72 -0.14 -16.90 23.44
N GLU A 73 1.02 -17.44 23.84
CA GLU A 73 1.57 -18.68 23.24
C GLU A 73 1.02 -19.96 23.86
N THR A 74 0.40 -19.86 25.05
CA THR A 74 -0.20 -21.00 25.76
C THR A 74 -1.54 -21.45 25.17
N SER A 75 -2.22 -20.61 24.38
CA SER A 75 -3.56 -20.94 23.86
C SER A 75 -3.51 -21.48 22.43
N GLU A 76 -3.52 -22.81 22.36
CA GLU A 76 -4.24 -23.63 21.40
C GLU A 76 -3.71 -23.79 19.97
N GLN A 77 -3.80 -25.05 19.54
CA GLN A 77 -3.61 -25.53 18.18
C GLN A 77 -4.41 -24.65 17.21
N MET A 78 -3.78 -24.21 16.12
CA MET A 78 -4.47 -23.48 15.06
C MET A 78 -5.53 -24.39 14.41
N THR A 79 -6.75 -24.39 14.94
CA THR A 79 -7.89 -25.11 14.36
C THR A 79 -8.64 -24.19 13.41
N VAL A 80 -9.34 -24.78 12.44
CA VAL A 80 -10.10 -24.05 11.41
C VAL A 80 -11.19 -23.14 12.03
N ASP A 81 -11.73 -23.50 13.20
CA ASP A 81 -12.68 -22.69 13.97
C ASP A 81 -12.10 -21.35 14.45
N GLY A 82 -10.78 -21.28 14.63
CA GLY A 82 -10.08 -20.04 15.00
C GLY A 82 -10.24 -18.92 13.98
N TYR A 83 -10.65 -19.22 12.74
CA TYR A 83 -10.86 -18.26 11.65
C TYR A 83 -12.34 -17.88 11.43
N SER A 84 -13.25 -18.23 12.34
CA SER A 84 -14.68 -17.85 12.27
C SER A 84 -14.89 -16.33 12.06
N TYR A 85 -13.99 -15.48 12.58
CA TYR A 85 -14.02 -14.04 12.36
C TYR A 85 -13.81 -13.60 10.88
N LEU A 86 -13.25 -14.47 10.02
CA LEU A 86 -13.17 -14.23 8.58
C LEU A 86 -14.52 -14.40 7.89
N GLN A 87 -15.43 -15.19 8.47
CA GLN A 87 -16.79 -15.38 7.95
C GLN A 87 -17.70 -14.21 8.35
N ASP A 88 -17.56 -13.67 9.56
CA ASP A 88 -18.35 -12.52 10.03
C ASP A 88 -17.97 -11.19 9.35
N ASN A 89 -16.79 -11.13 8.72
CA ASN A 89 -16.31 -9.95 8.02
C ASN A 89 -15.88 -10.31 6.60
N PRO A 90 -16.85 -10.64 5.72
CA PRO A 90 -16.55 -11.01 4.35
C PRO A 90 -15.79 -9.88 3.66
N ALA A 91 -14.79 -10.24 2.86
CA ALA A 91 -14.11 -9.27 2.01
C ALA A 91 -15.17 -8.46 1.24
N PRO A 92 -15.08 -7.11 1.22
CA PRO A 92 -16.03 -6.31 0.47
C PRO A 92 -16.08 -6.87 -0.95
N ALA A 93 -17.29 -7.16 -1.43
CA ALA A 93 -17.49 -7.73 -2.75
C ALA A 93 -16.64 -6.91 -3.74
N PRO A 94 -15.83 -7.57 -4.59
CA PRO A 94 -14.98 -6.84 -5.51
C PRO A 94 -15.88 -5.90 -6.28
N ARG A 95 -15.75 -4.58 -6.02
CA ARG A 95 -16.41 -3.58 -6.83
C ARG A 95 -15.86 -3.84 -8.22
N ARG A 96 -16.72 -4.40 -9.06
CA ARG A 96 -16.44 -4.67 -10.46
C ARG A 96 -16.10 -3.31 -11.03
N THR A 97 -14.82 -2.96 -11.05
CA THR A 97 -14.36 -1.86 -11.88
C THR A 97 -14.82 -2.28 -13.25
N GLU A 98 -15.73 -1.49 -13.83
CA GLU A 98 -16.00 -1.63 -15.25
C GLU A 98 -14.63 -1.52 -15.91
N VAL A 99 -14.11 -2.67 -16.34
CA VAL A 99 -12.99 -2.73 -17.23
C VAL A 99 -13.53 -2.05 -18.48
N VAL A 100 -13.32 -0.74 -18.57
CA VAL A 100 -13.54 0.03 -19.79
C VAL A 100 -12.65 -0.66 -20.80
N ARG A 101 -13.27 -1.54 -21.60
CA ARG A 101 -12.62 -2.21 -22.72
C ARG A 101 -12.23 -1.10 -23.67
N ARG A 102 -10.99 -0.61 -23.56
CA ARG A 102 -10.42 0.26 -24.58
C ARG A 102 -10.52 -0.51 -25.90
N PRO A 103 -11.09 0.08 -26.96
CA PRO A 103 -10.98 -0.52 -28.28
C PRO A 103 -9.50 -0.69 -28.57
N THR A 104 -9.05 -1.92 -28.75
CA THR A 104 -7.72 -2.19 -29.27
C THR A 104 -7.76 -1.78 -30.74
N GLU A 105 -7.36 -0.55 -31.05
CA GLU A 105 -7.08 -0.15 -32.43
C GLU A 105 -5.85 -0.92 -32.92
N SER A 106 -6.14 -2.11 -33.47
CA SER A 106 -5.30 -2.81 -34.42
C SER A 106 -5.16 -1.93 -35.67
N GLY A 107 -4.00 -1.31 -35.86
CA GLY A 107 -3.78 -0.56 -37.08
C GLY A 107 -2.56 0.35 -37.11
N LYS A 108 -1.41 -0.06 -36.55
CA LYS A 108 -0.17 0.70 -36.75
C LYS A 108 0.39 0.42 -38.15
N ARG A 109 -0.23 1.02 -39.17
CA ARG A 109 0.41 1.21 -40.49
C ARG A 109 1.57 2.18 -40.25
N SER A 110 2.79 1.67 -40.33
CA SER A 110 4.01 2.47 -40.17
C SER A 110 4.06 3.54 -41.27
N SER A 111 3.78 4.79 -40.89
CA SER A 111 3.94 5.93 -41.79
C SER A 111 5.43 6.18 -42.02
N LEU A 112 5.88 6.12 -43.27
CA LEU A 112 7.25 6.39 -43.71
C LEU A 112 7.57 7.90 -43.78
N LEU A 113 6.58 8.75 -43.46
CA LEU A 113 6.70 10.20 -43.48
C LEU A 113 7.91 10.77 -42.70
N PRO A 114 8.23 10.33 -41.46
CA PRO A 114 9.39 10.87 -40.75
C PRO A 114 10.72 10.52 -41.42
N MET A 115 10.79 9.40 -42.15
CA MET A 115 12.00 9.00 -42.88
C MET A 115 12.23 9.91 -44.10
N VAL A 116 11.17 10.28 -44.83
CA VAL A 116 11.27 11.19 -45.98
C VAL A 116 11.67 12.59 -45.52
N VAL A 117 11.09 13.10 -44.43
CA VAL A 117 11.45 14.41 -43.86
C VAL A 117 12.92 14.45 -43.45
N GLY A 118 13.42 13.40 -42.79
CA GLY A 118 14.83 13.30 -42.43
C GLY A 118 15.75 13.34 -43.64
N LEU A 119 15.37 12.67 -44.73
CA LEU A 119 16.16 12.63 -45.97
C LEU A 119 16.20 14.01 -46.64
N VAL A 120 15.08 14.72 -46.71
CA VAL A 120 15.03 16.08 -47.27
C VAL A 120 15.90 17.06 -46.46
N ILE A 121 15.87 16.98 -45.13
CA ILE A 121 16.71 17.83 -44.27
C ILE A 121 18.20 17.53 -44.49
N LEU A 122 18.57 16.25 -44.60
CA LEU A 122 19.96 15.84 -44.78
C LEU A 122 20.51 16.28 -46.14
N PHE A 123 19.78 16.05 -47.22
CA PHE A 123 20.20 16.46 -48.56
C PHE A 123 20.12 17.99 -48.76
N GLY A 124 19.09 18.65 -48.23
CA GLY A 124 18.95 20.10 -48.31
C GLY A 124 20.03 20.84 -47.50
N GLY A 125 20.30 20.39 -46.28
CA GLY A 125 21.37 20.93 -45.45
C GLY A 125 22.75 20.72 -46.07
N PHE A 126 23.01 19.54 -46.64
CA PHE A 126 24.27 19.26 -47.33
C PHE A 126 24.46 20.16 -48.56
N ALA A 127 23.42 20.34 -49.39
CA ALA A 127 23.47 21.21 -50.55
C ALA A 127 23.71 22.68 -50.16
N LEU A 128 23.09 23.15 -49.07
CA LEU A 128 23.28 24.51 -48.55
C LEU A 128 24.70 24.74 -48.05
N VAL A 129 25.24 23.81 -47.26
CA VAL A 129 26.64 23.90 -46.77
C VAL A 129 27.61 23.89 -47.95
N ARG A 130 27.37 23.04 -48.95
CA ARG A 130 28.21 22.98 -50.14
C ARG A 130 28.15 24.29 -50.95
N PHE A 131 26.98 24.88 -51.11
CA PHE A 131 26.79 26.16 -51.80
C PHE A 131 27.46 27.32 -51.05
N LEU A 132 27.37 27.36 -49.73
CA LEU A 132 28.07 28.36 -48.91
C LEU A 132 29.60 28.23 -49.02
N MET A 133 30.12 26.99 -49.04
CA MET A 133 31.55 26.74 -49.25
C MET A 133 32.02 27.12 -50.65
N ASP A 134 31.23 26.87 -51.70
CA ASP A 134 31.59 27.23 -53.08
C ASP A 134 31.54 28.76 -53.31
N ILE A 135 30.61 29.48 -52.65
CA ILE A 135 30.55 30.96 -52.70
C ILE A 135 31.78 31.62 -52.06
N GLN A 136 32.33 31.06 -50.98
CA GLN A 136 33.54 31.61 -50.33
C GLN A 136 34.83 31.31 -51.11
N ARG A 137 34.75 30.54 -52.20
CA ARG A 137 35.90 30.08 -52.99
C ARG A 137 36.05 30.80 -54.33
N ILE A 138 35.19 31.78 -54.62
CA ILE A 138 35.23 32.68 -55.79
C ILE A 138 35.74 34.05 -55.32
#